data_AF-R4U405-F1
#
_entry.id   AF-R4U405-F1
#
_cell.length_a   1.000
_cell.length_b   1.000
_cell.length_c   1.000
_cell.angle_alpha   90.00
_cell.angle_beta   90.00
_cell.angle_gamma   90.00
#
_symmetry.space_group_name_H-M   'P 1'
#
loop_
_entity.id
_entity.type
_entity.pdbx_description
1 polymer ?
#
loop_
_entity_poly.entity_id
_entity_poly.type
_entity_poly.pdbx_seq_one_letter_code
_entity_poly.pdbx_strand_id
1 'polypeptide(L)'
;MLSTQKGIFAILIGALTSLIGTIFQFILMYLLISSYGSQFNGFVKNTIAIVAFLGSVEGALGSLTVIFLLKPLLQKDYIRANEILNTTKHQYRIAGIIGIFLLLGISLAYSSYTYIFEKDFLVTVNGVSEKYALWKMMIIVVLIGSKNLIGLFWTACYENLMQADQNNHIRRLVMMICDLVAYSIIFYAISVTIDPLFIFLIFLMYSLMKGVLVYLFVKLNYPWIRIMKQKDNMQLVKKSNIIVFKNIGETLIINLDAIIVAILLGLNISSSLSLYMTIAVGVRSIMLILINSFREFFAAWTVKNGRINWDTYIKFETYAFMIGAFLFINQFILSPYFVTALYAPQIGGDFSGWTAQEIAIFNDIFYYPTFSLLIAISSVFIILGEPANVLIYAKGNYQKVAMPIFYLGIANVVISVIVAIVSRFAFNDYKSALYGILIITCIVTFIRFVYLWIYNWMYLTYNSNFKGVLRNWMILLIPIIIAILVNYLFINVSYNPNNIYDDKFNYQWGWNILLSIFFGLIVSSIMLILLNSILWAPRSVKGIILRLPIIHRIWMKKQEKARKIRKSKFEDDFINLTEPTDPYQEMWEREEVLVKSHITNLEIDVGPSGEEEIYVLKG
;
A
#
# COMPACT_ATOMS: atom_id res chain seq x y z
N MET A 1 -20.72 -4.97 12.70
CA MET A 1 -20.68 -3.79 11.80
C MET A 1 -19.28 -3.19 11.86
N LEU A 2 -18.65 -2.94 10.71
CA LEU A 2 -17.42 -2.14 10.66
C LEU A 2 -17.74 -0.76 11.24
N SER A 3 -17.08 -0.38 12.33
CA SER A 3 -16.92 1.05 12.57
C SER A 3 -15.99 1.55 11.48
N THR A 4 -16.51 2.38 10.57
CA THR A 4 -15.74 3.08 9.53
C THR A 4 -14.50 3.77 10.13
N GLN A 5 -14.54 4.14 11.42
CA GLN A 5 -13.43 4.73 12.16
C GLN A 5 -12.27 3.73 12.36
N LYS A 6 -12.55 2.46 12.70
CA LYS A 6 -11.49 1.44 12.89
C LYS A 6 -10.73 1.16 11.58
N GLY A 7 -11.44 1.11 10.45
CA GLY A 7 -10.82 0.94 9.13
C GLY A 7 -9.93 2.13 8.75
N ILE A 8 -10.40 3.37 8.94
CA ILE A 8 -9.62 4.58 8.67
C ILE A 8 -8.37 4.63 9.56
N PHE A 9 -8.51 4.31 10.86
CA PHE A 9 -7.39 4.31 11.79
C PHE A 9 -6.32 3.26 11.42
N ALA A 10 -6.75 2.08 10.97
CA ALA A 10 -5.84 1.04 10.48
C ALA A 10 -5.09 1.46 9.21
N ILE A 11 -5.76 2.18 8.29
CA ILE A 11 -5.11 2.76 7.11
C ILE A 11 -4.06 3.79 7.52
N LEU A 12 -4.40 4.69 8.44
CA LEU A 12 -3.54 5.78 8.89
C LEU A 12 -2.28 5.23 9.60
N ILE A 13 -2.45 4.29 10.53
CA ILE A 13 -1.32 3.60 11.17
C ILE A 13 -0.48 2.85 10.14
N GLY A 14 -1.12 2.18 9.18
CA GLY A 14 -0.41 1.46 8.12
C GLY A 14 0.45 2.38 7.26
N ALA A 15 -0.12 3.50 6.81
CA ALA A 15 0.61 4.50 6.04
C ALA A 15 1.77 5.09 6.85
N LEU A 16 1.54 5.42 8.12
CA LEU A 16 2.57 5.97 9.01
C LEU A 16 3.70 4.98 9.29
N THR A 17 3.38 3.70 9.51
CA THR A 17 4.38 2.63 9.67
C THR A 17 5.24 2.48 8.41
N SER A 18 4.61 2.52 7.23
CA SER A 18 5.33 2.43 5.96
C SER A 18 6.19 3.65 5.68
N LEU A 19 5.72 4.85 6.04
CA LEU A 19 6.47 6.08 5.90
C LEU A 19 7.72 6.06 6.79
N ILE A 20 7.58 5.69 8.06
CA ILE A 20 8.71 5.57 8.99
C ILE A 20 9.70 4.49 8.52
N GLY A 21 9.20 3.32 8.10
CA GLY A 21 10.04 2.27 7.54
C GLY A 21 10.81 2.72 6.29
N THR A 22 10.18 3.53 5.43
CA THR A 22 10.84 4.11 4.25
C THR A 22 11.94 5.09 4.65
N ILE A 23 11.68 5.97 5.62
CA ILE A 23 12.68 6.91 6.16
C ILE A 23 13.87 6.14 6.75
N PHE A 24 13.62 5.09 7.54
CA PHE A 24 14.70 4.26 8.08
C PHE A 24 15.53 3.59 6.98
N GLN A 25 14.90 3.13 5.89
CA GLN A 25 15.64 2.58 4.76
C GLN A 25 16.52 3.61 4.04
N PHE A 26 16.08 4.87 3.95
CA PHE A 26 16.87 5.96 3.38
C PHE A 26 18.07 6.30 4.26
N ILE A 27 17.84 6.48 5.57
CA ILE A 27 18.91 6.77 6.53
C ILE A 27 19.91 5.62 6.59
N LEU A 28 19.42 4.36 6.65
CA LEU A 28 20.29 3.19 6.64
C LEU A 28 21.20 3.19 5.41
N MET A 29 20.63 3.45 4.24
CA MET A 29 21.37 3.46 2.98
C MET A 29 22.44 4.55 2.95
N TYR A 30 22.09 5.77 3.40
CA TYR A 30 23.03 6.88 3.52
C TYR A 30 24.21 6.53 4.43
N LEU A 31 23.92 6.01 5.63
CA LEU A 31 24.93 5.65 6.62
C LEU A 31 25.83 4.50 6.15
N LEU A 32 25.26 3.50 5.47
CA LEU A 32 26.02 2.37 4.92
C LEU A 32 27.03 2.82 3.86
N ILE A 33 26.62 3.72 2.95
CA ILE A 33 27.53 4.23 1.91
C ILE A 33 28.62 5.09 2.55
N SER A 34 28.24 6.00 3.46
CA SER A 34 29.17 6.92 4.11
C SER A 34 30.22 6.20 4.97
N SER A 35 29.84 5.09 5.63
CA SER A 35 30.73 4.39 6.57
C SER A 35 31.47 3.20 5.94
N TYR A 36 30.83 2.44 5.05
CA TYR A 36 31.34 1.17 4.53
C TYR A 36 31.55 1.14 3.01
N GLY A 37 31.17 2.20 2.30
CA GLY A 37 31.33 2.31 0.85
C GLY A 37 30.15 1.76 0.04
N SER A 38 30.18 2.07 -1.26
CA SER A 38 29.10 1.77 -2.21
C SER A 38 28.96 0.28 -2.52
N GLN A 39 30.07 -0.48 -2.58
CA GLN A 39 30.09 -1.92 -2.80
C GLN A 39 29.38 -2.67 -1.66
N PHE A 40 29.67 -2.31 -0.41
CA PHE A 40 29.02 -2.91 0.76
C PHE A 40 27.51 -2.65 0.76
N ASN A 41 27.09 -1.42 0.44
CA ASN A 41 25.67 -1.12 0.28
C ASN A 41 25.02 -1.98 -0.82
N GLY A 42 25.68 -2.13 -1.98
CA GLY A 42 25.22 -3.02 -3.05
C GLY A 42 25.02 -4.45 -2.57
N PHE A 43 26.01 -5.00 -1.84
CA PHE A 43 25.92 -6.34 -1.24
C PHE A 43 24.72 -6.49 -0.29
N VAL A 44 24.54 -5.56 0.65
CA VAL A 44 23.42 -5.59 1.62
C VAL A 44 22.07 -5.50 0.89
N LYS A 45 21.93 -4.62 -0.10
CA LYS A 45 20.67 -4.43 -0.83
C LYS A 45 20.30 -5.64 -1.68
N ASN A 46 21.27 -6.24 -2.35
CA ASN A 46 21.07 -7.48 -3.09
C ASN A 46 20.75 -8.65 -2.16
N THR A 47 21.40 -8.71 -0.99
CA THR A 47 21.06 -9.69 0.04
C THR A 47 19.59 -9.56 0.46
N ILE A 48 19.10 -8.34 0.71
CA ILE A 48 17.68 -8.11 1.03
C ILE A 48 16.77 -8.56 -0.12
N ALA A 49 17.15 -8.29 -1.37
CA ALA A 49 16.38 -8.71 -2.56
C ALA A 49 16.31 -10.24 -2.70
N ILE A 50 17.42 -10.95 -2.46
CA ILE A 50 17.46 -12.42 -2.52
C ILE A 50 16.72 -13.03 -1.32
N VAL A 51 16.88 -12.47 -0.12
CA VAL A 51 16.17 -12.91 1.09
C VAL A 51 14.65 -12.75 0.95
N ALA A 52 14.16 -11.81 0.13
CA ALA A 52 12.72 -11.64 -0.10
C ALA A 52 12.05 -12.91 -0.67
N PHE A 53 12.80 -13.79 -1.37
CA PHE A 53 12.28 -15.08 -1.84
C PHE A 53 11.94 -16.04 -0.69
N LEU A 54 12.58 -15.90 0.48
CA LEU A 54 12.25 -16.72 1.65
C LEU A 54 10.83 -16.47 2.14
N GLY A 55 10.28 -15.26 1.97
CA GLY A 55 8.88 -14.97 2.27
C GLY A 55 7.89 -15.74 1.39
N SER A 56 8.34 -16.28 0.25
CA SER A 56 7.49 -17.12 -0.60
C SER A 56 7.35 -18.55 -0.08
N VAL A 57 8.27 -19.03 0.76
CA VAL A 57 8.29 -20.40 1.31
C VAL A 57 7.03 -20.69 2.14
N GLU A 58 6.49 -19.68 2.81
CA GLU A 58 5.23 -19.79 3.55
C GLU A 58 3.99 -19.88 2.67
N GLY A 59 4.07 -19.77 1.34
CA GLY A 59 2.93 -20.08 0.46
C GLY A 59 1.66 -19.27 0.68
N ALA A 60 1.78 -18.02 1.11
CA ALA A 60 0.65 -17.18 1.53
C ALA A 60 -0.21 -17.81 2.65
N LEU A 61 0.35 -18.72 3.46
CA LEU A 61 -0.28 -19.27 4.67
C LEU A 61 -0.93 -18.16 5.51
N GLY A 62 -0.27 -17.01 5.62
CA GLY A 62 -0.80 -15.89 6.39
C GLY A 62 -2.11 -15.33 5.84
N SER A 63 -2.12 -14.99 4.55
CA SER A 63 -3.32 -14.44 3.90
C SER A 63 -4.47 -15.46 3.87
N LEU A 64 -4.16 -16.75 3.64
CA LEU A 64 -5.16 -17.82 3.69
C LEU A 64 -5.73 -18.00 5.09
N THR A 65 -4.86 -18.06 6.12
CA THR A 65 -5.28 -18.21 7.51
C THR A 65 -6.24 -17.11 7.92
N VAL A 66 -5.94 -15.86 7.55
CA VAL A 66 -6.84 -14.71 7.79
C VAL A 66 -8.24 -14.99 7.23
N ILE A 67 -8.33 -15.40 5.97
CA ILE A 67 -9.61 -15.64 5.30
C ILE A 67 -10.37 -16.82 5.89
N PHE A 68 -9.67 -17.92 6.17
CA PHE A 68 -10.27 -19.10 6.78
C PHE A 68 -10.76 -18.81 8.22
N LEU A 69 -10.10 -17.92 8.96
CA LEU A 69 -10.50 -17.50 10.29
C LEU A 69 -11.67 -16.50 10.31
N LEU A 70 -11.90 -15.72 9.23
CA LEU A 70 -12.99 -14.74 9.19
C LEU A 70 -14.35 -15.37 9.51
N LYS A 71 -14.69 -16.50 8.88
CA LYS A 71 -16.01 -17.14 9.08
C LYS A 71 -16.19 -17.71 10.50
N PRO A 72 -15.26 -18.52 11.05
CA PRO A 72 -15.33 -18.98 12.44
C PRO A 72 -15.38 -17.86 13.47
N LEU A 73 -14.59 -16.79 13.30
CA LEU A 73 -14.60 -15.64 14.22
C LEU A 73 -15.94 -14.91 14.20
N LEU A 74 -16.52 -14.69 13.02
CA LEU A 74 -17.85 -14.09 12.88
C LEU A 74 -18.95 -14.96 13.51
N GLN A 75 -18.80 -16.27 13.48
CA GLN A 75 -19.74 -17.24 14.06
C GLN A 75 -19.45 -17.57 15.53
N LYS A 76 -18.39 -17.01 16.12
CA LYS A 76 -17.89 -17.34 17.46
C LYS A 76 -17.61 -18.84 17.67
N ASP A 77 -17.24 -19.55 16.61
CA ASP A 77 -16.88 -20.97 16.64
C ASP A 77 -15.38 -21.13 16.98
N TYR A 78 -15.08 -21.10 18.29
CA TYR A 78 -13.71 -21.15 18.79
C TYR A 78 -13.03 -22.52 18.58
N ILE A 79 -13.80 -23.59 18.39
CA ILE A 79 -13.25 -24.92 18.13
C ILE A 79 -12.61 -24.94 16.74
N ARG A 80 -13.38 -24.54 15.70
CA ARG A 80 -12.84 -24.45 14.33
C ARG A 80 -11.72 -23.42 14.22
N ALA A 81 -11.81 -22.30 14.94
CA ALA A 81 -10.73 -21.31 14.97
C ALA A 81 -9.42 -21.93 15.51
N ASN A 82 -9.49 -22.69 16.62
CA ASN A 82 -8.33 -23.39 17.18
C ASN A 82 -7.77 -24.46 16.23
N GLU A 83 -8.63 -25.21 15.51
CA GLU A 83 -8.18 -26.20 14.51
C GLU A 83 -7.37 -25.53 13.38
N ILE A 84 -7.87 -24.41 12.84
CA ILE A 84 -7.18 -23.64 11.80
C ILE A 84 -5.85 -23.10 12.32
N LEU A 85 -5.83 -22.48 13.50
CA LEU A 85 -4.60 -21.93 14.11
C LEU A 85 -3.54 -22.99 14.36
N ASN A 86 -3.94 -24.18 14.85
CA ASN A 86 -3.01 -25.28 15.09
C ASN A 86 -2.45 -25.84 13.77
N THR A 87 -3.29 -26.00 12.73
CA THR A 87 -2.83 -26.37 11.38
C THR A 87 -1.82 -25.34 10.85
N THR A 88 -2.16 -24.05 10.94
CA THR A 88 -1.31 -22.97 10.47
C THR A 88 0.03 -22.93 11.21
N LYS A 89 0.03 -23.09 12.54
CA LYS A 89 1.25 -23.13 13.35
C LYS A 89 2.17 -24.29 12.95
N HIS A 90 1.60 -25.46 12.68
CA HIS A 90 2.37 -26.61 12.19
C HIS A 90 3.00 -26.34 10.82
N GLN A 91 2.23 -25.82 9.87
CA GLN A 91 2.73 -25.49 8.54
C GLN A 91 3.80 -24.40 8.55
N TYR A 92 3.68 -23.41 9.44
CA TYR A 92 4.73 -22.40 9.63
C TYR A 92 6.05 -22.97 10.14
N ARG A 93 6.01 -23.99 11.00
CA ARG A 93 7.24 -24.66 11.46
C ARG A 93 7.92 -25.40 10.32
N ILE A 94 7.15 -26.09 9.48
CA ILE A 94 7.68 -26.76 8.28
C ILE A 94 8.30 -25.72 7.34
N ALA A 95 7.57 -24.65 7.03
CA ALA A 95 8.05 -23.55 6.19
C ALA A 95 9.32 -22.90 6.77
N GLY A 96 9.38 -22.71 8.09
CA GLY A 96 10.55 -22.19 8.77
C GLY A 96 11.78 -23.09 8.64
N ILE A 97 11.61 -24.42 8.79
CA ILE A 97 12.72 -25.39 8.61
C ILE A 97 13.22 -25.35 7.16
N ILE A 98 12.32 -25.40 6.18
CA ILE A 98 12.68 -25.27 4.76
C ILE A 98 13.39 -23.94 4.50
N GLY A 99 12.88 -22.85 5.08
CA GLY A 99 13.45 -21.52 4.98
C GLY A 99 14.87 -21.43 5.53
N ILE A 100 15.20 -22.12 6.63
CA ILE A 100 16.56 -22.18 7.17
C ILE A 100 17.52 -22.87 6.19
N PHE A 101 17.15 -24.02 5.63
CA PHE A 101 17.99 -24.70 4.64
C PHE A 101 18.20 -23.85 3.39
N LEU A 102 17.15 -23.18 2.90
CA LEU A 102 17.25 -22.26 1.77
C LEU A 102 18.12 -21.05 2.10
N LEU A 103 18.02 -20.48 3.30
CA LEU A 103 18.85 -19.35 3.72
C LEU A 103 20.33 -19.73 3.79
N LEU A 104 20.67 -20.91 4.32
CA LEU A 104 22.04 -21.40 4.33
C LEU A 104 22.57 -21.62 2.91
N GLY A 105 21.76 -22.18 2.01
CA GLY A 105 22.10 -22.34 0.60
C GLY A 105 22.33 -20.99 -0.10
N ILE A 106 21.44 -20.02 0.09
CA ILE A 106 21.55 -18.65 -0.43
C ILE A 106 22.81 -17.97 0.10
N SER A 107 23.06 -18.07 1.40
CA SER A 107 24.22 -17.51 2.06
C SER A 107 25.53 -18.02 1.45
N LEU A 108 25.61 -19.33 1.23
CA LEU A 108 26.78 -19.94 0.62
C LEU A 108 26.93 -19.54 -0.84
N ALA A 109 25.87 -19.63 -1.63
CA ALA A 109 25.91 -19.34 -3.06
C ALA A 109 26.24 -17.86 -3.36
N TYR A 110 25.55 -16.92 -2.71
CA TYR A 110 25.74 -15.50 -2.96
C TYR A 110 27.08 -14.98 -2.45
N SER A 111 27.48 -15.37 -1.22
CA SER A 111 28.77 -14.93 -0.67
C SER A 111 29.95 -15.51 -1.45
N SER A 112 29.84 -16.76 -1.93
CA SER A 112 30.87 -17.35 -2.79
C SER A 112 30.93 -16.66 -4.16
N TYR A 113 29.77 -16.31 -4.74
CA TYR A 113 29.70 -15.53 -5.97
C TYR A 113 30.42 -14.19 -5.82
N THR A 114 30.08 -13.41 -4.79
CA THR A 114 30.71 -12.11 -4.53
C THR A 114 32.22 -12.24 -4.34
N TYR A 115 32.67 -13.24 -3.55
CA TYR A 115 34.09 -13.46 -3.29
C TYR A 115 34.90 -13.86 -4.54
N ILE A 116 34.30 -14.60 -5.49
CA ILE A 116 35.00 -15.09 -6.68
C ILE A 116 35.01 -14.03 -7.80
N PHE A 117 33.87 -13.36 -8.01
CA PHE A 117 33.68 -12.48 -9.17
C PHE A 117 34.09 -11.03 -8.91
N GLU A 118 34.10 -10.59 -7.65
CA GLU A 118 34.58 -9.25 -7.28
C GLU A 118 35.96 -9.33 -6.65
N LYS A 119 36.99 -9.14 -7.50
CA LYS A 119 38.39 -9.38 -7.13
C LYS A 119 38.91 -8.49 -5.98
N ASP A 120 38.22 -7.40 -5.65
CA ASP A 120 38.56 -6.50 -4.55
C ASP A 120 37.30 -5.97 -3.83
N PHE A 121 36.50 -6.86 -3.22
CA PHE A 121 35.47 -6.42 -2.29
C PHE A 121 36.11 -5.80 -1.05
N LEU A 122 36.17 -4.47 -1.02
CA LEU A 122 36.77 -3.68 0.04
C LEU A 122 35.67 -3.12 0.92
N VAL A 123 35.84 -3.28 2.24
CA VAL A 123 34.98 -2.63 3.23
C VAL A 123 35.86 -1.68 4.03
N THR A 124 35.45 -0.41 4.08
CA THR A 124 36.10 0.59 4.92
C THR A 124 35.63 0.40 6.35
N VAL A 125 36.54 0.04 7.26
CA VAL A 125 36.27 0.02 8.70
C VAL A 125 37.31 0.91 9.36
N ASN A 126 36.88 1.93 10.11
CA ASN A 126 37.78 2.89 10.77
C ASN A 126 38.79 3.57 9.83
N GLY A 127 38.42 3.84 8.58
CA GLY A 127 39.29 4.49 7.60
C GLY A 127 40.34 3.58 6.94
N VAL A 128 40.31 2.28 7.22
CA VAL A 128 41.15 1.28 6.54
C VAL A 128 40.28 0.40 5.66
N SER A 129 40.60 0.35 4.37
CA SER A 129 39.95 -0.54 3.40
C SER A 129 40.55 -1.93 3.49
N GLU A 130 39.81 -2.89 4.06
CA GLU A 130 40.25 -4.27 4.19
C GLU A 130 39.45 -5.22 3.28
N LYS A 131 40.10 -6.28 2.81
CA LYS A 131 39.42 -7.38 2.12
C LYS A 131 38.51 -8.10 3.11
N TYR A 132 37.21 -8.12 2.82
CA TYR A 132 36.23 -8.67 3.75
C TYR A 132 36.18 -10.20 3.63
N ALA A 133 36.31 -10.91 4.76
CA ALA A 133 36.39 -12.37 4.76
C ALA A 133 35.04 -13.03 4.39
N LEU A 134 35.10 -14.11 3.60
CA LEU A 134 33.92 -14.85 3.12
C LEU A 134 32.98 -15.30 4.26
N TRP A 135 33.54 -15.77 5.37
CA TRP A 135 32.73 -16.22 6.52
C TRP A 135 31.92 -15.07 7.15
N LYS A 136 32.46 -13.83 7.16
CA LYS A 136 31.73 -12.65 7.65
C LYS A 136 30.58 -12.31 6.71
N MET A 137 30.78 -12.39 5.39
CA MET A 137 29.72 -12.18 4.39
C MET A 137 28.57 -13.16 4.58
N MET A 138 28.89 -14.46 4.74
CA MET A 138 27.89 -15.50 4.97
C MET A 138 27.05 -15.20 6.22
N ILE A 139 27.72 -14.85 7.32
CA ILE A 139 27.01 -14.50 8.57
C ILE A 139 26.08 -13.31 8.36
N ILE A 140 26.50 -12.26 7.64
CA ILE A 140 25.63 -11.11 7.35
C ILE A 140 24.37 -11.54 6.58
N VAL A 141 24.51 -12.40 5.57
CA VAL A 141 23.37 -12.90 4.79
C VAL A 141 22.41 -13.67 5.70
N VAL A 142 22.95 -14.54 6.56
CA VAL A 142 22.14 -15.28 7.54
C VAL A 142 21.44 -14.33 8.52
N LEU A 143 22.12 -13.29 9.01
CA LEU A 143 21.55 -12.31 9.94
C LEU A 143 20.42 -11.50 9.29
N ILE A 144 20.60 -11.02 8.06
CA ILE A 144 19.55 -10.32 7.31
C ILE A 144 18.35 -11.24 7.07
N GLY A 145 18.59 -12.49 6.68
CA GLY A 145 17.53 -13.49 6.47
C GLY A 145 16.78 -13.87 7.76
N SER A 146 17.50 -13.93 8.88
CA SER A 146 16.96 -14.34 10.17
C SER A 146 15.82 -13.43 10.66
N LYS A 147 15.87 -12.12 10.31
CA LYS A 147 14.84 -11.11 10.68
C LYS A 147 13.44 -11.61 10.36
N ASN A 148 13.27 -12.23 9.19
CA ASN A 148 11.98 -12.70 8.68
C ASN A 148 11.68 -14.15 9.07
N LEU A 149 12.69 -15.04 9.11
CA LEU A 149 12.48 -16.47 9.34
C LEU A 149 12.14 -16.83 10.80
N ILE A 150 12.77 -16.20 11.78
CA ILE A 150 12.58 -16.58 13.19
C ILE A 150 11.12 -16.35 13.64
N GLY A 151 10.48 -15.32 13.10
CA GLY A 151 9.09 -14.98 13.39
C GLY A 151 8.11 -16.07 12.96
N LEU A 152 8.47 -16.91 11.99
CA LEU A 152 7.60 -17.97 11.49
C LEU A 152 7.30 -19.03 12.55
N PHE A 153 8.29 -19.36 13.36
CA PHE A 153 8.15 -20.40 14.36
C PHE A 153 7.21 -20.01 15.52
N TRP A 154 7.12 -18.71 15.86
CA TRP A 154 6.47 -18.25 17.09
C TRP A 154 5.40 -17.17 16.87
N THR A 155 5.61 -16.17 16.01
CA THR A 155 4.68 -15.03 15.88
C THR A 155 3.69 -15.13 14.74
N ALA A 156 4.07 -15.73 13.61
CA ALA A 156 3.32 -15.60 12.37
C ALA A 156 1.85 -16.06 12.49
N CYS A 157 1.58 -17.18 13.17
CA CYS A 157 0.21 -17.65 13.40
C CYS A 157 -0.65 -16.65 14.19
N TYR A 158 -0.07 -16.04 15.24
CA TYR A 158 -0.76 -15.06 16.08
C TYR A 158 -0.99 -13.73 15.35
N GLU A 159 -0.05 -13.31 14.51
CA GLU A 159 -0.21 -12.13 13.66
C GLU A 159 -1.40 -12.29 12.69
N ASN A 160 -1.57 -13.47 12.12
CA ASN A 160 -2.70 -13.77 11.23
C ASN A 160 -4.03 -13.74 11.99
N LEU A 161 -4.05 -14.22 13.25
CA LEU A 161 -5.24 -14.12 14.09
C LEU A 161 -5.63 -12.66 14.35
N MET A 162 -4.66 -11.83 14.75
CA MET A 162 -4.89 -10.40 14.97
C MET A 162 -5.40 -9.71 13.70
N GLN A 163 -4.90 -10.12 12.52
CA GLN A 163 -5.37 -9.60 11.26
C GLN A 163 -6.80 -10.07 10.91
N ALA A 164 -7.13 -11.33 11.19
CA ALA A 164 -8.49 -11.87 10.98
C ALA A 164 -9.53 -11.18 11.87
N ASP A 165 -9.15 -10.85 13.10
CA ASP A 165 -10.00 -10.15 14.08
C ASP A 165 -9.94 -8.61 13.95
N GLN A 166 -9.44 -8.08 12.82
CA GLN A 166 -9.39 -6.64 12.51
C GLN A 166 -8.51 -5.79 13.46
N ASN A 167 -7.67 -6.44 14.28
CA ASN A 167 -6.65 -5.80 15.12
C ASN A 167 -5.31 -5.61 14.40
N ASN A 168 -5.36 -5.53 13.06
CA ASN A 168 -4.20 -5.33 12.21
C ASN A 168 -3.44 -4.02 12.51
N HIS A 169 -4.14 -3.02 13.03
CA HIS A 169 -3.56 -1.75 13.46
C HIS A 169 -2.59 -1.93 14.64
N ILE A 170 -2.95 -2.76 15.62
CA ILE A 170 -2.08 -3.09 16.78
C ILE A 170 -0.86 -3.86 16.31
N ARG A 171 -1.06 -4.86 15.44
CA ARG A 171 0.03 -5.61 14.82
C ARG A 171 1.04 -4.68 14.14
N ARG A 172 0.58 -3.70 13.36
CA ARG A 172 1.44 -2.72 12.68
C ARG A 172 2.16 -1.80 13.66
N LEU A 173 1.49 -1.38 14.74
CA LEU A 173 2.09 -0.58 15.80
C LEU A 173 3.22 -1.33 16.51
N VAL A 174 3.04 -2.62 16.83
CA VAL A 174 4.10 -3.48 17.40
C VAL A 174 5.30 -3.54 16.46
N MET A 175 5.09 -3.73 15.14
CA MET A 175 6.19 -3.73 14.17
C MET A 175 6.91 -2.38 14.14
N MET A 176 6.17 -1.28 14.15
CA MET A 176 6.73 0.07 14.15
C MET A 176 7.62 0.33 15.38
N ILE A 177 7.19 -0.07 16.58
CA ILE A 177 8.01 0.06 17.80
C ILE A 177 9.28 -0.78 17.69
N CYS A 178 9.15 -2.04 17.24
CA CYS A 178 10.30 -2.92 17.07
C CYS A 178 11.30 -2.38 16.05
N ASP A 179 10.82 -1.86 14.92
CA ASP A 179 11.66 -1.26 13.88
C ASP A 179 12.34 0.00 14.43
N LEU A 180 11.64 0.85 15.18
CA LEU A 180 12.22 2.05 15.79
C LEU A 180 13.39 1.70 16.71
N VAL A 181 13.21 0.72 17.61
CA VAL A 181 14.29 0.28 18.52
C VAL A 181 15.46 -0.31 17.73
N ALA A 182 15.18 -1.23 16.80
CA ALA A 182 16.24 -1.90 16.04
C ALA A 182 17.04 -0.93 15.15
N TYR A 183 16.36 -0.07 14.39
CA TYR A 183 17.05 0.90 13.53
C TYR A 183 17.76 1.98 14.33
N SER A 184 17.26 2.39 15.49
CA SER A 184 17.99 3.33 16.37
C SER A 184 19.33 2.75 16.83
N ILE A 185 19.34 1.46 17.21
CA ILE A 185 20.57 0.75 17.59
C ILE A 185 21.51 0.61 16.39
N ILE A 186 20.97 0.29 15.20
CA ILE A 186 21.76 0.20 13.96
C ILE A 186 22.43 1.54 13.66
N PHE A 187 21.68 2.64 13.68
CA PHE A 187 22.20 3.97 13.38
C PHE A 187 23.28 4.39 14.37
N TYR A 188 23.06 4.13 15.66
CA TYR A 188 24.06 4.36 16.69
C TYR A 188 25.33 3.51 16.45
N ALA A 189 25.17 2.21 16.17
CA ALA A 189 26.30 1.31 15.95
C ALA A 189 27.13 1.67 14.71
N ILE A 190 26.48 2.12 13.62
CA ILE A 190 27.18 2.62 12.43
C ILE A 190 27.94 3.92 12.74
N SER A 191 27.36 4.83 13.53
CA SER A 191 28.03 6.08 13.90
C SER A 191 29.31 5.90 14.73
N VAL A 192 29.43 4.77 15.45
CA VAL A 192 30.62 4.39 16.23
C VAL A 192 31.60 3.54 15.39
N THR A 193 31.37 3.43 14.07
CA THR A 193 32.21 2.71 13.10
C THR A 193 32.55 1.27 13.48
N ILE A 194 31.57 0.57 14.08
CA ILE A 194 31.69 -0.85 14.45
C ILE A 194 31.76 -1.72 13.17
N ASP A 195 32.42 -2.88 13.23
CA ASP A 195 32.41 -3.86 12.13
C ASP A 195 30.95 -4.21 11.74
N PRO A 196 30.59 -4.18 10.44
CA PRO A 196 29.25 -4.48 9.95
C PRO A 196 28.62 -5.77 10.49
N LEU A 197 29.43 -6.78 10.80
CA LEU A 197 28.95 -8.04 11.36
C LEU A 197 28.16 -7.83 12.66
N PHE A 198 28.66 -6.98 13.57
CA PHE A 198 28.01 -6.76 14.86
C PHE A 198 26.75 -5.90 14.74
N ILE A 199 26.68 -5.02 13.74
CA ILE A 199 25.50 -4.20 13.47
C ILE A 199 24.29 -5.07 13.13
N PHE A 200 24.49 -6.09 12.30
CA PHE A 200 23.38 -6.95 11.86
C PHE A 200 22.94 -7.99 12.90
N LEU A 201 23.69 -8.20 14.00
CA LEU A 201 23.27 -9.11 15.09
C LEU A 201 21.93 -8.68 15.70
N ILE A 202 21.61 -7.39 15.67
CA ILE A 202 20.33 -6.87 16.15
C ILE A 202 19.12 -7.48 15.45
N PHE A 203 19.27 -8.00 14.23
CA PHE A 203 18.17 -8.65 13.51
C PHE A 203 17.72 -9.96 14.15
N LEU A 204 18.60 -10.67 14.88
CA LEU A 204 18.20 -11.82 15.70
C LEU A 204 17.31 -11.36 16.86
N MET A 205 17.72 -10.28 17.55
CA MET A 205 16.97 -9.70 18.67
C MET A 205 15.64 -9.10 18.23
N TYR A 206 15.57 -8.50 17.03
CA TYR A 206 14.34 -7.94 16.48
C TYR A 206 13.20 -8.96 16.46
N SER A 207 13.49 -10.19 16.00
CA SER A 207 12.47 -11.23 15.88
C SER A 207 12.00 -11.71 17.26
N LEU A 208 12.89 -11.81 18.24
CA LEU A 208 12.57 -12.16 19.62
C LEU A 208 11.70 -11.08 20.29
N MET A 209 12.06 -9.81 20.15
CA MET A 209 11.31 -8.68 20.71
C MET A 209 9.88 -8.63 20.13
N LYS A 210 9.75 -8.75 18.81
CA LYS A 210 8.45 -8.86 18.14
C LYS A 210 7.67 -10.10 18.64
N GLY A 211 8.38 -11.22 18.80
CA GLY A 211 7.98 -12.45 19.49
C GLY A 211 7.16 -12.22 20.74
N VAL A 212 7.83 -11.61 21.71
CA VAL A 212 7.31 -11.40 23.06
C VAL A 212 6.10 -10.47 23.04
N LEU A 213 6.15 -9.34 22.32
CA LEU A 213 5.06 -8.37 22.30
C LEU A 213 3.77 -8.94 21.70
N VAL A 214 3.88 -9.66 20.58
CA VAL A 214 2.71 -10.31 19.95
C VAL A 214 2.15 -11.39 20.87
N TYR A 215 3.01 -12.22 21.48
CA TYR A 215 2.58 -13.27 22.37
C TYR A 215 1.84 -12.74 23.60
N LEU A 216 2.37 -11.69 24.25
CA LEU A 216 1.72 -11.03 25.38
C LEU A 216 0.34 -10.48 25.00
N PHE A 217 0.26 -9.78 23.87
CA PHE A 217 -1.01 -9.24 23.38
C PHE A 217 -2.05 -10.35 23.15
N VAL A 218 -1.63 -11.47 22.55
CA VAL A 218 -2.56 -12.56 22.25
C VAL A 218 -3.03 -13.26 23.52
N LYS A 219 -2.13 -13.53 24.47
CA LYS A 219 -2.48 -14.20 25.73
C LYS A 219 -3.48 -13.39 26.55
N LEU A 220 -3.38 -12.06 26.52
CA LEU A 220 -4.29 -11.15 27.22
C LEU A 220 -5.67 -11.07 26.56
N ASN A 221 -5.73 -10.95 25.23
CA ASN A 221 -6.98 -10.68 24.51
C ASN A 221 -7.73 -11.92 23.99
N TYR A 222 -7.05 -13.06 23.86
CA TYR A 222 -7.63 -14.29 23.33
C TYR A 222 -7.44 -15.49 24.29
N PRO A 223 -8.12 -15.53 25.45
CA PRO A 223 -7.98 -16.62 26.42
C PRO A 223 -8.47 -17.99 25.92
N TRP A 224 -9.31 -18.00 24.88
CA TRP A 224 -9.91 -19.20 24.29
C TRP A 224 -8.95 -20.01 23.40
N ILE A 225 -7.76 -19.47 23.11
CA ILE A 225 -6.77 -20.18 22.30
C ILE A 225 -6.22 -21.34 23.11
N ARG A 226 -6.45 -22.57 22.62
CA ARG A 226 -5.88 -23.78 23.19
C ARG A 226 -5.00 -24.45 22.14
N ILE A 227 -3.75 -24.72 22.52
CA ILE A 227 -2.83 -25.52 21.71
C ILE A 227 -3.32 -26.97 21.82
N MET A 228 -4.04 -27.45 20.81
CA MET A 228 -4.60 -28.81 20.77
C MET A 228 -3.71 -29.72 19.92
N LYS A 229 -3.79 -31.03 20.19
CA LYS A 229 -3.17 -32.05 19.35
C LYS A 229 -3.95 -32.19 18.03
N GLN A 230 -3.19 -32.30 16.95
CA GLN A 230 -3.50 -32.19 15.52
C GLN A 230 -4.89 -32.63 15.02
N LYS A 231 -5.57 -31.72 14.32
CA LYS A 231 -6.45 -32.03 13.16
C LYS A 231 -6.05 -31.08 12.04
N ASP A 232 -5.37 -31.61 11.02
CA ASP A 232 -4.87 -30.79 9.92
C ASP A 232 -5.99 -30.46 8.93
N ASN A 233 -6.22 -29.17 8.71
CA ASN A 233 -7.09 -28.71 7.63
C ASN A 233 -6.40 -28.91 6.27
N MET A 234 -6.60 -30.08 5.66
CA MET A 234 -5.98 -30.48 4.40
C MET A 234 -6.31 -29.53 3.22
N GLN A 235 -7.44 -28.82 3.27
CA GLN A 235 -7.76 -27.81 2.25
C GLN A 235 -6.87 -26.58 2.36
N LEU A 236 -6.52 -26.16 3.57
CA LEU A 236 -5.62 -25.02 3.80
C LEU A 236 -4.21 -25.34 3.30
N VAL A 237 -3.71 -26.54 3.60
CA VAL A 237 -2.39 -27.01 3.16
C VAL A 237 -2.31 -27.09 1.63
N LYS A 238 -3.27 -27.76 0.98
CA LYS A 238 -3.29 -27.88 -0.49
C LYS A 238 -3.35 -26.51 -1.18
N LYS A 239 -4.16 -25.59 -0.67
CA LYS A 239 -4.26 -24.22 -1.22
C LYS A 239 -2.97 -23.45 -1.02
N SER A 240 -2.35 -23.54 0.15
CA SER A 240 -1.08 -22.88 0.45
C SER A 240 0.03 -23.29 -0.53
N ASN A 241 0.22 -24.60 -0.73
CA ASN A 241 1.28 -25.11 -1.58
C ASN A 241 1.19 -24.62 -3.04
N ILE A 242 -0.03 -24.41 -3.55
CA ILE A 242 -0.23 -23.87 -4.90
C ILE A 242 0.09 -22.37 -4.96
N ILE A 243 -0.19 -21.62 -3.89
CA ILE A 243 0.05 -20.16 -3.86
C ILE A 243 1.54 -19.83 -3.72
N VAL A 244 2.35 -20.73 -3.17
CA VAL A 244 3.83 -20.62 -3.19
C VAL A 244 4.32 -20.21 -4.59
N PHE A 245 3.86 -20.90 -5.63
CA PHE A 245 4.26 -20.61 -7.02
C PHE A 245 3.88 -19.20 -7.45
N LYS A 246 2.69 -18.72 -7.09
CA LYS A 246 2.26 -17.34 -7.37
C LYS A 246 3.22 -16.34 -6.74
N ASN A 247 3.51 -16.50 -5.45
CA ASN A 247 4.34 -15.56 -4.69
C ASN A 247 5.78 -15.55 -5.20
N ILE A 248 6.32 -16.71 -5.58
CA ILE A 248 7.63 -16.79 -6.24
C ILE A 248 7.59 -15.99 -7.54
N GLY A 249 6.58 -16.20 -8.39
CA GLY A 249 6.39 -15.44 -9.62
C GLY A 249 6.30 -13.92 -9.39
N GLU A 250 5.54 -13.47 -8.39
CA GLU A 250 5.44 -12.05 -8.05
C GLU A 250 6.77 -11.49 -7.52
N THR A 251 7.51 -12.25 -6.74
CA THR A 251 8.82 -11.83 -6.22
C THR A 251 9.87 -11.75 -7.34
N LEU A 252 9.83 -12.68 -8.30
CA LEU A 252 10.67 -12.66 -9.51
C LEU A 252 10.40 -11.44 -10.40
N ILE A 253 9.18 -10.92 -10.43
CA ILE A 253 8.87 -9.74 -11.23
C ILE A 253 9.35 -8.45 -10.53
N ILE A 254 9.33 -8.40 -9.19
CA ILE A 254 9.56 -7.17 -8.43
C ILE A 254 11.02 -6.96 -8.03
N ASN A 255 11.74 -8.02 -7.62
CA ASN A 255 13.06 -7.89 -6.98
C ASN A 255 14.23 -8.34 -7.86
N LEU A 256 13.94 -8.90 -9.04
CA LEU A 256 14.95 -9.55 -9.86
C LEU A 256 15.90 -8.57 -10.55
N ASP A 257 15.43 -7.37 -10.90
CA ASP A 257 16.22 -6.35 -11.58
C ASP A 257 17.54 -6.07 -10.83
N ALA A 258 17.47 -5.90 -9.51
CA ALA A 258 18.64 -5.65 -8.66
C ALA A 258 19.65 -6.82 -8.69
N ILE A 259 19.14 -8.06 -8.68
CA ILE A 259 19.94 -9.29 -8.66
C ILE A 259 20.64 -9.51 -10.00
N ILE A 260 19.92 -9.35 -11.11
CA ILE A 260 20.50 -9.51 -12.46
C ILE A 260 21.57 -8.44 -12.69
N VAL A 261 21.30 -7.20 -12.30
CA VAL A 261 22.25 -6.09 -12.42
C VAL A 261 23.49 -6.34 -11.56
N ALA A 262 23.33 -6.84 -10.33
CA ALA A 262 24.46 -7.20 -9.49
C ALA A 262 25.36 -8.27 -10.13
N ILE A 263 24.74 -9.32 -10.70
CA ILE A 263 25.46 -10.47 -11.23
C ILE A 263 26.15 -10.15 -12.57
N LEU A 264 25.51 -9.33 -13.41
CA LEU A 264 25.95 -9.09 -14.78
C LEU A 264 26.65 -7.74 -14.98
N LEU A 265 26.32 -6.71 -14.20
CA LEU A 265 26.88 -5.36 -14.35
C LEU A 265 27.80 -4.98 -13.17
N GLY A 266 27.73 -5.68 -12.04
CA GLY A 266 28.59 -5.50 -10.86
C GLY A 266 27.93 -4.77 -9.69
N LEU A 267 28.54 -4.80 -8.50
CA LEU A 267 27.95 -4.20 -7.30
C LEU A 267 27.89 -2.66 -7.32
N ASN A 268 28.79 -1.96 -8.03
CA ASN A 268 28.76 -0.49 -8.11
C ASN A 268 27.49 0.03 -8.80
N ILE A 269 27.18 -0.53 -9.99
CA ILE A 269 25.97 -0.18 -10.75
C ILE A 269 24.73 -0.65 -10.00
N SER A 270 24.77 -1.86 -9.41
CA SER A 270 23.68 -2.38 -8.59
C SER A 270 23.41 -1.50 -7.36
N SER A 271 24.45 -0.97 -6.72
CA SER A 271 24.34 -0.03 -5.60
C SER A 271 23.59 1.22 -6.04
N SER A 272 24.00 1.84 -7.16
CA SER A 272 23.32 3.02 -7.76
C SER A 272 21.85 2.75 -8.08
N LEU A 273 21.54 1.63 -8.74
CA LEU A 273 20.18 1.19 -9.01
C LEU A 273 19.38 0.98 -7.71
N SER A 274 20.00 0.39 -6.69
CA SER A 274 19.35 0.13 -5.41
C SER A 274 18.98 1.41 -4.67
N LEU A 275 19.73 2.51 -4.85
CA LEU A 275 19.37 3.81 -4.26
C LEU A 275 18.05 4.28 -4.81
N TYR A 276 17.96 4.30 -6.14
CA TYR A 276 16.79 4.73 -6.85
C TYR A 276 15.59 3.80 -6.57
N MET A 277 15.80 2.49 -6.64
CA MET A 277 14.77 1.49 -6.36
C MET A 277 14.29 1.52 -4.92
N THR A 278 15.15 1.84 -3.93
CA THR A 278 14.71 1.98 -2.53
C THR A 278 13.69 3.09 -2.40
N ILE A 279 13.90 4.24 -3.07
CA ILE A 279 12.91 5.33 -3.10
C ILE A 279 11.62 4.86 -3.79
N ALA A 280 11.73 4.23 -4.96
CA ALA A 280 10.58 3.71 -5.70
C ALA A 280 9.72 2.73 -4.89
N VAL A 281 10.37 1.76 -4.25
CA VAL A 281 9.72 0.73 -3.43
C VAL A 281 9.08 1.37 -2.20
N GLY A 282 9.73 2.33 -1.56
CA GLY A 282 9.20 3.04 -0.39
C GLY A 282 7.89 3.77 -0.69
N VAL A 283 7.87 4.60 -1.75
CA VAL A 283 6.66 5.32 -2.16
C VAL A 283 5.57 4.34 -2.62
N ARG A 284 5.93 3.32 -3.40
CA ARG A 284 5.01 2.25 -3.83
C ARG A 284 4.38 1.53 -2.64
N SER A 285 5.14 1.21 -1.59
CA SER A 285 4.64 0.53 -0.38
C SER A 285 3.51 1.32 0.30
N ILE A 286 3.65 2.64 0.41
CA ILE A 286 2.61 3.51 0.99
C ILE A 286 1.32 3.41 0.17
N MET A 287 1.43 3.50 -1.16
CA MET A 287 0.29 3.41 -2.07
C MET A 287 -0.39 2.03 -2.04
N LEU A 288 0.41 0.97 -1.92
CA LEU A 288 -0.08 -0.40 -1.79
C LEU A 288 -0.89 -0.62 -0.52
N ILE A 289 -0.57 0.05 0.58
CA ILE A 289 -1.35 -0.06 1.83
C ILE A 289 -2.74 0.55 1.65
N LEU A 290 -2.84 1.68 0.94
CA LEU A 290 -4.12 2.32 0.64
C LEU A 290 -5.05 1.38 -0.14
N ILE A 291 -4.52 0.62 -1.10
CA ILE A 291 -5.30 -0.34 -1.90
C ILE A 291 -5.60 -1.62 -1.10
N ASN A 292 -4.59 -2.20 -0.45
CA ASN A 292 -4.74 -3.46 0.28
C ASN A 292 -5.65 -3.35 1.50
N SER A 293 -5.89 -2.14 2.02
CA SER A 293 -6.87 -1.90 3.08
C SER A 293 -8.30 -2.36 2.74
N PHE A 294 -8.64 -2.42 1.45
CA PHE A 294 -9.94 -2.89 0.98
C PHE A 294 -10.06 -4.43 0.96
N ARG A 295 -8.97 -5.17 1.20
CA ARG A 295 -8.96 -6.64 1.19
C ARG A 295 -9.94 -7.24 2.20
N GLU A 296 -9.91 -6.76 3.43
CA GLU A 296 -10.80 -7.23 4.51
C GLU A 296 -12.26 -6.86 4.21
N PHE A 297 -12.49 -5.68 3.63
CA PHE A 297 -13.81 -5.23 3.19
C PHE A 297 -14.39 -6.16 2.11
N PHE A 298 -13.65 -6.45 1.04
CA PHE A 298 -14.11 -7.34 -0.02
C PHE A 298 -14.27 -8.78 0.45
N ALA A 299 -13.40 -9.26 1.34
CA ALA A 299 -13.53 -10.58 1.94
C ALA A 299 -14.84 -10.70 2.75
N ALA A 300 -15.10 -9.76 3.65
CA ALA A 300 -16.35 -9.72 4.42
C ALA A 300 -17.59 -9.56 3.53
N TRP A 301 -17.51 -8.73 2.48
CA TRP A 301 -18.58 -8.56 1.49
C TRP A 301 -18.89 -9.87 0.75
N THR A 302 -17.85 -10.61 0.36
CA THR A 302 -17.98 -11.89 -0.34
C THR A 302 -18.62 -12.94 0.55
N VAL A 303 -18.24 -12.99 1.83
CA VAL A 303 -18.84 -13.91 2.81
C VAL A 303 -20.33 -13.62 3.03
N LYS A 304 -20.73 -12.34 3.04
CA LYS A 304 -22.14 -11.94 3.28
C LYS A 304 -23.02 -12.10 2.04
N ASN A 305 -22.57 -11.61 0.90
CA ASN A 305 -23.39 -11.46 -0.31
C ASN A 305 -23.11 -12.56 -1.35
N GLY A 306 -22.06 -13.36 -1.17
CA GLY A 306 -21.62 -14.41 -2.11
C GLY A 306 -21.09 -13.92 -3.45
N ARG A 307 -21.38 -12.67 -3.84
CA ARG A 307 -21.10 -12.11 -5.17
C ARG A 307 -20.55 -10.68 -5.07
N ILE A 308 -19.71 -10.32 -6.04
CA ILE A 308 -19.15 -8.98 -6.23
C ILE A 308 -19.65 -8.46 -7.58
N ASN A 309 -20.34 -7.32 -7.56
CA ASN A 309 -20.84 -6.67 -8.78
C ASN A 309 -19.72 -5.91 -9.48
N TRP A 310 -19.72 -5.92 -10.81
CA TRP A 310 -18.75 -5.19 -11.63
C TRP A 310 -18.69 -3.68 -11.31
N ASP A 311 -19.83 -3.03 -11.07
CA ASP A 311 -19.87 -1.61 -10.70
C ASP A 311 -19.13 -1.28 -9.39
N THR A 312 -19.08 -2.24 -8.47
CA THR A 312 -18.33 -2.07 -7.21
C THR A 312 -16.83 -2.20 -7.46
N TYR A 313 -16.45 -3.14 -8.32
CA TYR A 313 -15.07 -3.32 -8.76
C TYR A 313 -14.57 -2.11 -9.55
N ILE A 314 -15.30 -1.61 -10.56
CA ILE A 314 -14.90 -0.44 -11.34
C ILE A 314 -14.63 0.76 -10.43
N LYS A 315 -15.47 1.01 -9.42
CA LYS A 315 -15.27 2.14 -8.49
C LYS A 315 -13.98 2.00 -7.68
N PHE A 316 -13.67 0.78 -7.25
CA PHE A 316 -12.43 0.47 -6.55
C PHE A 316 -11.22 0.57 -7.49
N GLU A 317 -11.37 0.13 -8.73
CA GLU A 317 -10.37 0.29 -9.78
C GLU A 317 -10.12 1.77 -10.09
N THR A 318 -11.15 2.60 -10.23
CA THR A 318 -10.99 4.06 -10.41
C THR A 318 -10.13 4.66 -9.29
N TYR A 319 -10.36 4.25 -8.04
CA TYR A 319 -9.55 4.68 -6.89
C TYR A 319 -8.09 4.25 -7.01
N ALA A 320 -7.82 3.02 -7.46
CA ALA A 320 -6.47 2.54 -7.67
C ALA A 320 -5.76 3.24 -8.85
N PHE A 321 -6.49 3.58 -9.92
CA PHE A 321 -5.95 4.34 -11.05
C PHE A 321 -5.56 5.78 -10.65
N MET A 322 -6.33 6.42 -9.77
CA MET A 322 -5.94 7.72 -9.18
C MET A 322 -4.64 7.62 -8.38
N ILE A 323 -4.54 6.59 -7.55
CA ILE A 323 -3.34 6.31 -6.75
C ILE A 323 -2.14 6.01 -7.66
N GLY A 324 -2.35 5.24 -8.73
CA GLY A 324 -1.32 4.95 -9.74
C GLY A 324 -0.83 6.21 -10.44
N ALA A 325 -1.74 7.10 -10.86
CA ALA A 325 -1.38 8.39 -11.44
C ALA A 325 -0.58 9.25 -10.43
N PHE A 326 -1.01 9.30 -9.17
CA PHE A 326 -0.30 10.03 -8.11
C PHE A 326 1.10 9.48 -7.90
N LEU A 327 1.24 8.15 -7.82
CA LEU A 327 2.54 7.50 -7.72
C LEU A 327 3.42 7.90 -8.90
N PHE A 328 2.93 7.80 -10.13
CA PHE A 328 3.71 8.09 -11.33
C PHE A 328 4.33 9.48 -11.29
N ILE A 329 3.50 10.51 -11.05
CA ILE A 329 3.93 11.91 -11.10
C ILE A 329 5.02 12.16 -10.06
N ASN A 330 4.79 11.70 -8.82
CA ASN A 330 5.74 11.88 -7.73
C ASN A 330 7.02 11.06 -7.96
N GLN A 331 6.90 9.80 -8.38
CA GLN A 331 8.05 8.94 -8.61
C GLN A 331 8.91 9.40 -9.79
N PHE A 332 8.29 9.80 -10.90
CA PHE A 332 8.98 10.22 -12.11
C PHE A 332 9.69 11.56 -11.95
N ILE A 333 9.07 12.51 -11.25
CA ILE A 333 9.67 13.84 -11.12
C ILE A 333 10.58 13.92 -9.90
N LEU A 334 10.15 13.46 -8.72
CA LEU A 334 10.90 13.71 -7.48
C LEU A 334 12.13 12.80 -7.29
N SER A 335 12.11 11.57 -7.80
CA SER A 335 13.16 10.60 -7.47
C SER A 335 14.55 11.03 -7.92
N PRO A 336 14.78 11.55 -9.15
CA PRO A 336 16.09 12.07 -9.54
C PRO A 336 16.60 13.16 -8.59
N TYR A 337 15.74 14.11 -8.17
CA TYR A 337 16.14 15.18 -7.25
C TYR A 337 16.54 14.65 -5.87
N PHE A 338 15.78 13.71 -5.31
CA PHE A 338 16.12 13.14 -4.01
C PHE A 338 17.35 12.25 -4.05
N VAL A 339 17.48 11.42 -5.10
CA VAL A 339 18.65 10.54 -5.25
C VAL A 339 19.91 11.38 -5.37
N THR A 340 19.89 12.40 -6.23
CA THR A 340 21.04 13.26 -6.47
C THR A 340 21.36 14.10 -5.26
N ALA A 341 20.38 14.80 -4.67
CA ALA A 341 20.63 15.63 -3.49
C ALA A 341 21.17 14.86 -2.29
N LEU A 342 20.73 13.63 -2.05
CA LEU A 342 21.11 12.88 -0.85
C LEU A 342 22.35 12.00 -1.05
N TYR A 343 22.53 11.40 -2.23
CA TYR A 343 23.51 10.33 -2.42
C TYR A 343 24.60 10.63 -3.44
N ALA A 344 24.41 11.60 -4.35
CA ALA A 344 25.45 11.95 -5.32
C ALA A 344 26.82 12.32 -4.69
N PRO A 345 26.91 13.15 -3.62
CA PRO A 345 28.22 13.52 -3.07
C PRO A 345 28.90 12.35 -2.35
N GLN A 346 28.13 11.39 -1.83
CA GLN A 346 28.66 10.23 -1.11
C GLN A 346 29.30 9.20 -2.05
N ILE A 347 28.90 9.17 -3.32
CA ILE A 347 29.42 8.25 -4.33
C ILE A 347 30.42 8.97 -5.24
N GLY A 348 30.11 10.20 -5.63
CA GLY A 348 30.93 10.96 -6.57
C GLY A 348 32.23 11.54 -6.00
N GLY A 349 32.37 11.56 -4.67
CA GLY A 349 33.61 11.98 -4.01
C GLY A 349 34.78 11.00 -4.18
N ASP A 350 34.51 9.72 -4.50
CA ASP A 350 35.54 8.70 -4.69
C ASP A 350 35.17 7.72 -5.82
N PHE A 351 35.50 8.11 -7.06
CA PHE A 351 35.39 7.24 -8.24
C PHE A 351 36.60 6.30 -8.39
N SER A 352 37.49 6.20 -7.40
CA SER A 352 38.62 5.28 -7.50
C SER A 352 38.12 3.84 -7.63
N GLY A 353 38.47 3.17 -8.74
CA GLY A 353 38.01 1.82 -9.06
C GLY A 353 36.75 1.71 -9.93
N TRP A 354 36.14 2.83 -10.36
CA TRP A 354 35.03 2.81 -11.32
C TRP A 354 35.53 2.83 -12.77
N THR A 355 34.91 2.03 -13.65
CA THR A 355 35.20 2.11 -15.08
C THR A 355 34.49 3.32 -15.73
N ALA A 356 35.02 3.81 -16.86
CA ALA A 356 34.41 4.94 -17.59
C ALA A 356 32.95 4.67 -18.00
N GLN A 357 32.60 3.41 -18.24
CA GLN A 357 31.24 2.99 -18.55
C GLN A 357 30.32 2.98 -17.31
N GLU A 358 30.84 2.61 -16.13
CA GLU A 358 30.11 2.71 -14.86
C GLU A 358 29.79 4.17 -14.49
N ILE A 359 30.72 5.09 -14.74
CA ILE A 359 30.52 6.53 -14.52
C ILE A 359 29.45 7.09 -15.46
N ALA A 360 29.44 6.66 -16.73
CA ALA A 360 28.39 7.05 -17.67
C ALA A 360 26.99 6.58 -17.21
N ILE A 361 26.90 5.36 -16.69
CA ILE A 361 25.64 4.82 -16.14
C ILE A 361 25.22 5.55 -14.86
N PHE A 362 26.18 5.87 -13.99
CA PHE A 362 25.91 6.70 -12.82
C PHE A 362 25.27 8.02 -13.24
N ASN A 363 25.85 8.69 -14.22
CA ASN A 363 25.29 9.95 -14.71
C ASN A 363 23.89 9.77 -15.30
N ASP A 364 23.64 8.70 -16.04
CA ASP A 364 22.32 8.36 -16.59
C ASP A 364 21.26 8.10 -15.49
N ILE A 365 21.62 7.40 -14.41
CA ILE A 365 20.71 7.06 -13.32
C ILE A 365 20.34 8.30 -12.49
N PHE A 366 21.33 9.17 -12.22
CA PHE A 366 21.17 10.29 -11.29
C PHE A 366 20.62 11.55 -11.96
N TYR A 367 21.01 11.81 -13.21
CA TYR A 367 20.77 13.09 -13.84
C TYR A 367 19.75 13.05 -14.98
N TYR A 368 19.55 11.89 -15.63
CA TYR A 368 18.64 11.80 -16.76
C TYR A 368 17.24 11.25 -16.37
N PRO A 369 16.15 11.87 -16.86
CA PRO A 369 14.79 11.47 -16.51
C PRO A 369 14.34 10.17 -17.19
N THR A 370 15.06 9.67 -18.19
CA THR A 370 14.69 8.47 -18.96
C THR A 370 14.66 7.21 -18.08
N PHE A 371 15.64 7.08 -17.19
CA PHE A 371 15.70 5.98 -16.23
C PHE A 371 14.54 6.05 -15.24
N SER A 372 14.25 7.27 -14.77
CA SER A 372 13.15 7.54 -13.85
C SER A 372 11.79 7.17 -14.43
N LEU A 373 11.60 7.46 -15.71
CA LEU A 373 10.38 7.14 -16.46
C LEU A 373 10.08 5.65 -16.44
N LEU A 374 11.06 4.79 -16.74
CA LEU A 374 10.85 3.34 -16.80
C LEU A 374 10.46 2.76 -15.43
N ILE A 375 11.16 3.15 -14.36
CA ILE A 375 10.86 2.65 -13.01
C ILE A 375 9.50 3.17 -12.52
N ALA A 376 9.12 4.40 -12.87
CA ALA A 376 7.80 4.92 -12.56
C ALA A 376 6.69 4.13 -13.28
N ILE A 377 6.87 3.82 -14.57
CA ILE A 377 5.93 3.00 -15.36
C ILE A 377 5.77 1.59 -14.75
N SER A 378 6.87 0.90 -14.46
CA SER A 378 6.82 -0.45 -13.87
C SER A 378 6.11 -0.43 -12.51
N SER A 379 6.39 0.57 -11.68
CA SER A 379 5.77 0.74 -10.37
C SER A 379 4.25 0.99 -10.47
N VAL A 380 3.80 1.74 -11.47
CA VAL A 380 2.38 1.94 -11.76
C VAL A 380 1.71 0.62 -12.13
N PHE A 381 2.27 -0.16 -13.05
CA PHE A 381 1.67 -1.43 -13.45
C PHE A 381 1.62 -2.46 -12.30
N ILE A 382 2.63 -2.45 -11.43
CA ILE A 382 2.60 -3.25 -10.20
C ILE A 382 1.39 -2.86 -9.34
N ILE A 383 1.17 -1.56 -9.12
CA ILE A 383 0.03 -1.05 -8.34
C ILE A 383 -1.32 -1.37 -8.99
N LEU A 384 -1.44 -1.22 -10.30
CA LEU A 384 -2.69 -1.47 -11.02
C LEU A 384 -3.11 -2.95 -10.99
N GLY A 385 -2.18 -3.88 -10.80
CA GLY A 385 -2.49 -5.31 -10.59
C GLY A 385 -3.07 -5.63 -9.21
N GLU A 386 -2.88 -4.77 -8.21
CA GLU A 386 -3.25 -5.08 -6.83
C GLU A 386 -4.75 -5.07 -6.51
N PRO A 387 -5.58 -4.18 -7.09
CA PRO A 387 -7.03 -4.28 -6.98
C PRO A 387 -7.54 -5.64 -7.41
N ALA A 388 -6.91 -6.21 -8.46
CA ALA A 388 -7.29 -7.50 -8.95
C ALA A 388 -6.91 -8.63 -7.99
N ASN A 389 -5.69 -8.57 -7.47
CA ASN A 389 -5.24 -9.46 -6.40
C ASN A 389 -6.18 -9.41 -5.18
N VAL A 390 -6.61 -8.23 -4.74
CA VAL A 390 -7.54 -8.07 -3.62
C VAL A 390 -8.83 -8.87 -3.81
N LEU A 391 -9.40 -8.90 -5.01
CA LEU A 391 -10.60 -9.70 -5.31
C LEU A 391 -10.31 -11.20 -5.37
N ILE A 392 -9.18 -11.60 -5.94
CA ILE A 392 -8.73 -13.00 -5.96
C ILE A 392 -8.58 -13.49 -4.51
N TYR A 393 -8.02 -12.65 -3.64
CA TYR A 393 -7.94 -12.92 -2.20
C TYR A 393 -9.31 -13.06 -1.57
N ALA A 394 -10.22 -12.13 -1.82
CA ALA A 394 -11.56 -12.17 -1.24
C ALA A 394 -12.38 -13.41 -1.63
N LYS A 395 -12.25 -13.90 -2.87
CA LYS A 395 -13.02 -15.05 -3.39
C LYS A 395 -12.37 -16.42 -3.16
N GLY A 396 -11.07 -16.46 -2.85
CA GLY A 396 -10.39 -17.73 -2.58
C GLY A 396 -10.02 -18.56 -3.82
N ASN A 397 -10.07 -17.97 -5.02
CA ASN A 397 -9.84 -18.62 -6.33
C ASN A 397 -8.36 -18.63 -6.76
N TYR A 398 -7.43 -18.83 -5.82
CA TYR A 398 -6.00 -18.66 -6.05
C TYR A 398 -5.36 -19.63 -7.03
N GLN A 399 -5.87 -20.86 -7.06
CA GLN A 399 -5.20 -21.97 -7.74
C GLN A 399 -5.08 -21.71 -9.25
N LYS A 400 -6.09 -21.07 -9.85
CA LYS A 400 -6.13 -20.81 -11.29
C LYS A 400 -5.18 -19.70 -11.74
N VAL A 401 -4.85 -18.77 -10.83
CA VAL A 401 -4.01 -17.60 -11.14
C VAL A 401 -2.52 -17.87 -10.81
N ALA A 402 -2.24 -18.86 -9.95
CA ALA A 402 -0.91 -19.10 -9.45
C ALA A 402 0.11 -19.52 -10.52
N MET A 403 -0.24 -20.51 -11.35
CA MET A 403 0.69 -21.03 -12.36
C MET A 403 1.00 -20.01 -13.47
N PRO A 404 0.02 -19.27 -14.04
CA PRO A 404 0.32 -18.27 -15.06
C PRO A 404 1.25 -17.15 -14.58
N ILE A 405 1.08 -16.68 -13.33
CA ILE A 405 1.97 -15.67 -12.75
C ILE A 405 3.38 -16.23 -12.52
N PHE A 406 3.49 -17.49 -12.12
CA PHE A 406 4.78 -18.17 -11.98
C PHE A 406 5.53 -18.24 -13.32
N TYR A 407 4.84 -18.65 -14.40
CA TYR A 407 5.43 -18.68 -15.73
C TYR A 407 5.84 -17.29 -16.23
N LEU A 408 5.04 -16.25 -15.96
CA LEU A 408 5.41 -14.86 -16.28
C LEU A 408 6.67 -14.41 -15.51
N GLY A 409 6.80 -14.80 -14.25
CA GLY A 409 8.01 -14.52 -13.45
C GLY A 409 9.24 -15.21 -14.02
N ILE A 410 9.14 -16.49 -14.42
CA ILE A 410 10.24 -17.21 -15.08
C ILE A 410 10.58 -16.56 -16.42
N ALA A 411 9.59 -16.21 -17.22
CA ALA A 411 9.80 -15.53 -18.49
C ALA A 411 10.54 -14.20 -18.29
N ASN A 412 10.23 -13.43 -17.24
CA ASN A 412 10.96 -12.21 -16.90
C ASN A 412 12.45 -12.48 -16.69
N VAL A 413 12.78 -13.55 -15.94
CA VAL A 413 14.18 -13.93 -15.67
C VAL A 413 14.90 -14.29 -16.95
N VAL A 414 14.33 -15.21 -17.73
CA VAL A 414 14.97 -15.74 -18.93
C VAL A 414 15.21 -14.62 -19.93
N ILE A 415 14.20 -13.79 -20.20
CA ILE A 415 14.30 -12.71 -21.18
C ILE A 415 15.27 -11.63 -20.69
N SER A 416 15.21 -11.23 -19.41
CA SER A 416 16.11 -10.21 -18.85
C SER A 416 17.57 -10.66 -18.84
N VAL A 417 17.84 -11.92 -18.51
CA VAL A 417 19.20 -12.48 -18.54
C VAL A 417 19.72 -12.57 -19.98
N ILE A 418 18.90 -13.04 -20.93
CA ILE A 418 19.30 -13.12 -22.35
C ILE A 418 19.66 -11.73 -22.88
N VAL A 419 18.80 -10.73 -22.65
CA VAL A 419 19.05 -9.37 -23.13
C VAL A 419 20.28 -8.77 -22.47
N ALA A 420 20.46 -8.98 -21.17
CA ALA A 420 21.65 -8.49 -20.47
C ALA A 420 22.95 -9.15 -20.96
N ILE A 421 22.94 -10.46 -21.23
CA ILE A 421 24.10 -11.18 -21.80
C ILE A 421 24.40 -10.70 -23.21
N VAL A 422 23.38 -10.56 -24.08
CA VAL A 422 23.56 -10.08 -25.45
C VAL A 422 24.11 -8.66 -25.46
N SER A 423 23.53 -7.75 -24.68
CA SER A 423 24.02 -6.37 -24.58
C SER A 423 25.45 -6.29 -24.02
N ARG A 424 25.77 -7.11 -23.02
CA ARG A 424 27.11 -7.10 -22.40
C ARG A 424 28.17 -7.73 -23.30
N PHE A 425 27.93 -8.92 -23.85
CA PHE A 425 28.97 -9.68 -24.56
C PHE A 425 28.99 -9.44 -26.07
N ALA A 426 27.84 -9.12 -26.70
CA ALA A 426 27.79 -8.88 -28.14
C ALA A 426 28.05 -7.41 -28.50
N PHE A 427 27.57 -6.46 -27.68
CA PHE A 427 27.67 -5.02 -27.97
C PHE A 427 28.62 -4.24 -27.05
N ASN A 428 29.13 -4.87 -25.98
CA ASN A 428 30.00 -4.27 -24.96
C ASN A 428 29.45 -2.94 -24.39
N ASP A 429 28.13 -2.81 -24.33
CA ASP A 429 27.44 -1.60 -23.86
C ASP A 429 26.59 -1.91 -22.62
N TYR A 430 27.12 -1.50 -21.46
CA TYR A 430 26.48 -1.66 -20.16
C TYR A 430 25.18 -0.83 -20.06
N LYS A 431 25.08 0.28 -20.81
CA LYS A 431 23.89 1.14 -20.82
C LYS A 431 22.71 0.41 -21.43
N SER A 432 22.86 -0.12 -22.65
CA SER A 432 21.80 -0.89 -23.31
C SER A 432 21.35 -2.10 -22.49
N ALA A 433 22.27 -2.76 -21.77
CA ALA A 433 21.95 -3.88 -20.88
C ALA A 433 21.01 -3.46 -19.73
N LEU A 434 21.33 -2.36 -19.04
CA LEU A 434 20.51 -1.85 -17.93
C LEU A 434 19.11 -1.42 -18.40
N TYR A 435 19.03 -0.61 -19.46
CA TYR A 435 17.75 -0.16 -20.01
C TYR A 435 16.93 -1.33 -20.58
N GLY A 436 17.58 -2.32 -21.19
CA GLY A 436 16.95 -3.54 -21.67
C GLY A 436 16.24 -4.31 -20.55
N ILE A 437 16.91 -4.54 -19.42
CA ILE A 437 16.31 -5.19 -18.23
C ILE A 437 15.06 -4.43 -17.78
N LEU A 438 15.15 -3.11 -17.63
CA LEU A 438 14.01 -2.31 -17.15
C LEU A 438 12.82 -2.30 -18.13
N ILE A 439 13.08 -2.26 -19.43
CA ILE A 439 12.02 -2.32 -20.46
C ILE A 439 11.29 -3.67 -20.38
N ILE A 440 12.02 -4.77 -20.23
CA ILE A 440 11.42 -6.11 -20.09
C ILE A 440 10.56 -6.16 -18.84
N THR A 441 11.05 -5.65 -17.71
CA THR A 441 10.27 -5.58 -16.48
C THR A 441 9.01 -4.74 -16.64
N CYS A 442 9.04 -3.63 -17.39
CA CYS A 442 7.85 -2.86 -17.74
C CYS A 442 6.84 -3.67 -18.57
N ILE A 443 7.32 -4.41 -19.59
CA ILE A 443 6.46 -5.23 -20.45
C ILE A 443 5.82 -6.37 -19.65
N VAL A 444 6.59 -7.09 -18.84
CA VAL A 444 6.07 -8.22 -18.05
C VAL A 444 5.10 -7.75 -16.98
N THR A 445 5.38 -6.64 -16.29
CA THR A 445 4.45 -6.06 -15.31
C THR A 445 3.14 -5.60 -15.96
N PHE A 446 3.20 -5.08 -17.18
CA PHE A 446 2.00 -4.76 -17.96
C PHE A 446 1.20 -6.03 -18.34
N ILE A 447 1.87 -7.07 -18.86
CA ILE A 447 1.21 -8.35 -19.19
C ILE A 447 0.56 -8.96 -17.94
N ARG A 448 1.24 -8.94 -16.79
CA ARG A 448 0.69 -9.36 -15.50
C ARG A 448 -0.61 -8.62 -15.17
N PHE A 449 -0.59 -7.28 -15.30
CA PHE A 449 -1.76 -6.46 -15.03
C PHE A 449 -2.93 -6.83 -15.95
N VAL A 450 -2.69 -6.92 -17.27
CA VAL A 450 -3.73 -7.27 -18.25
C VAL A 450 -4.30 -8.66 -17.96
N TYR A 451 -3.45 -9.64 -17.67
CA TYR A 451 -3.90 -11.00 -17.34
C TYR A 451 -4.80 -11.02 -16.10
N LEU A 452 -4.38 -10.38 -15.00
CA LEU A 452 -5.16 -10.28 -13.77
C LEU A 452 -6.50 -9.56 -13.99
N TRP A 453 -6.49 -8.52 -14.81
CA TRP A 453 -7.69 -7.76 -15.16
C TRP A 453 -8.69 -8.59 -15.96
N ILE A 454 -8.24 -9.28 -17.01
CA ILE A 454 -9.06 -10.17 -17.83
C ILE A 454 -9.63 -11.31 -16.97
N TYR A 455 -8.82 -11.90 -16.10
CA TYR A 455 -9.26 -12.96 -15.21
C TYR A 455 -10.42 -12.51 -14.30
N ASN A 456 -10.32 -11.30 -13.75
CA ASN A 456 -11.38 -10.73 -12.93
C ASN A 456 -12.65 -10.49 -13.72
N TRP A 457 -12.51 -9.87 -14.90
CA TRP A 457 -13.61 -9.55 -15.79
C TRP A 457 -14.40 -10.81 -16.20
N MET A 458 -13.72 -11.92 -16.48
CA MET A 458 -14.38 -13.18 -16.88
C MET A 458 -14.94 -14.00 -15.71
N TYR A 459 -14.22 -14.10 -14.58
CA TYR A 459 -14.52 -15.13 -13.56
C TYR A 459 -14.91 -14.60 -12.18
N LEU A 460 -14.51 -13.38 -11.80
CA LEU A 460 -14.72 -12.90 -10.43
C LEU A 460 -15.86 -11.91 -10.31
N THR A 461 -16.13 -11.09 -11.31
CA THR A 461 -17.18 -10.08 -11.25
C THR A 461 -18.44 -10.51 -11.98
N TYR A 462 -19.59 -10.11 -11.44
CA TYR A 462 -20.88 -10.38 -12.09
C TYR A 462 -21.33 -9.18 -12.92
N ASN A 463 -21.97 -9.46 -14.07
CA ASN A 463 -22.45 -8.47 -15.04
C ASN A 463 -21.34 -7.53 -15.54
N SER A 464 -20.24 -8.13 -15.96
CA SER A 464 -19.06 -7.41 -16.42
C SER A 464 -19.34 -6.67 -17.74
N ASN A 465 -19.03 -5.37 -17.79
CA ASN A 465 -19.30 -4.51 -18.94
C ASN A 465 -18.09 -3.62 -19.26
N PHE A 466 -17.83 -3.30 -20.53
CA PHE A 466 -16.75 -2.36 -20.88
C PHE A 466 -17.05 -0.89 -20.49
N LYS A 467 -18.27 -0.59 -20.05
CA LYS A 467 -18.67 0.74 -19.57
C LYS A 467 -17.84 1.15 -18.36
N GLY A 468 -17.03 2.19 -18.51
CA GLY A 468 -16.20 2.75 -17.45
C GLY A 468 -14.72 2.34 -17.47
N VAL A 469 -14.33 1.38 -18.32
CA VAL A 469 -12.92 0.97 -18.47
C VAL A 469 -12.10 2.07 -19.14
N LEU A 470 -12.58 2.60 -20.27
CA LEU A 470 -11.94 3.72 -20.97
C LEU A 470 -11.80 4.93 -20.04
N ARG A 471 -12.83 5.22 -19.25
CA ARG A 471 -12.81 6.30 -18.24
C ARG A 471 -11.69 6.11 -17.22
N ASN A 472 -11.48 4.89 -16.72
CA ASN A 472 -10.39 4.62 -15.78
C ASN A 472 -9.03 4.85 -16.44
N TRP A 473 -8.84 4.37 -17.67
CA TRP A 473 -7.61 4.64 -18.44
C TRP A 473 -7.35 6.12 -18.68
N MET A 474 -8.37 6.93 -18.99
CA MET A 474 -8.21 8.38 -19.14
C MET A 474 -7.82 9.08 -17.84
N ILE A 475 -8.31 8.58 -16.69
CA ILE A 475 -7.92 9.07 -15.37
C ILE A 475 -6.42 8.85 -15.10
N LEU A 476 -5.84 7.78 -15.65
CA LEU A 476 -4.43 7.44 -15.50
C LEU A 476 -3.54 8.10 -16.56
N LEU A 477 -3.90 8.01 -17.84
CA LEU A 477 -3.02 8.42 -18.95
C LEU A 477 -2.88 9.94 -19.07
N ILE A 478 -3.96 10.71 -18.86
CA ILE A 478 -3.89 12.18 -18.99
C ILE A 478 -2.86 12.77 -18.01
N PRO A 479 -2.90 12.48 -16.69
CA PRO A 479 -1.93 13.05 -15.75
C PRO A 479 -0.51 12.56 -16.01
N ILE A 480 -0.33 11.32 -16.49
CA ILE A 480 0.97 10.77 -16.88
C ILE A 480 1.56 11.57 -18.06
N ILE A 481 0.79 11.77 -19.13
CA ILE A 481 1.25 12.50 -20.31
C ILE A 481 1.59 13.94 -19.96
N ILE A 482 0.74 14.61 -19.17
CA ILE A 482 1.00 15.97 -18.69
C ILE A 482 2.30 16.00 -17.87
N ALA A 483 2.52 15.05 -16.96
CA ALA A 483 3.74 15.01 -16.16
C ALA A 483 5.00 14.75 -17.00
N ILE A 484 4.93 13.90 -18.03
CA ILE A 484 6.02 13.68 -18.99
C ILE A 484 6.35 14.99 -19.71
N LEU A 485 5.34 15.65 -20.29
CA LEU A 485 5.52 16.91 -21.00
C LEU A 485 6.10 18.00 -20.10
N VAL A 486 5.55 18.18 -18.89
CA VAL A 486 6.01 19.19 -17.94
C VAL A 486 7.45 18.91 -17.49
N ASN A 487 7.82 17.65 -17.25
CA ASN A 487 9.18 17.33 -16.81
C ASN A 487 10.20 17.60 -17.92
N TYR A 488 9.97 17.10 -19.13
CA TYR A 488 10.91 17.29 -20.25
C TYR A 488 10.99 18.73 -20.74
N LEU A 489 9.88 19.46 -20.80
CA LEU A 489 9.84 20.82 -21.36
C LEU A 489 10.21 21.91 -20.35
N PHE A 490 9.84 21.76 -19.08
CA PHE A 490 9.98 22.84 -18.09
C PHE A 490 10.92 22.47 -16.95
N ILE A 491 10.68 21.34 -16.26
CA ILE A 491 11.37 21.07 -15.00
C ILE A 491 12.85 20.72 -15.25
N ASN A 492 13.15 19.80 -16.17
CA ASN A 492 14.53 19.42 -16.43
C ASN A 492 15.37 20.56 -17.05
N VAL A 493 14.72 21.46 -17.79
CA VAL A 493 15.39 22.64 -18.37
C VAL A 493 15.65 23.71 -17.30
N SER A 494 14.69 23.96 -16.41
CA SER A 494 14.78 25.03 -15.41
C SER A 494 15.55 24.60 -14.14
N TYR A 495 15.43 23.33 -13.77
CA TYR A 495 15.96 22.73 -12.55
C TYR A 495 16.67 21.43 -12.91
N ASN A 496 17.76 21.50 -13.65
CA ASN A 496 18.52 20.30 -14.00
C ASN A 496 19.14 19.68 -12.72
N PRO A 497 18.96 18.38 -12.43
CA PRO A 497 19.60 17.71 -11.30
C PRO A 497 21.14 17.83 -11.26
N ASN A 498 21.80 18.05 -12.40
CA ASN A 498 23.24 18.33 -12.46
C ASN A 498 23.63 19.56 -11.64
N ASN A 499 22.77 20.58 -11.59
CA ASN A 499 23.09 21.87 -10.98
C ASN A 499 22.95 21.84 -9.44
N ILE A 500 22.62 20.69 -8.85
CA ILE A 500 22.49 20.55 -7.39
C ILE A 500 23.86 20.70 -6.70
N TYR A 501 24.89 20.18 -7.35
CA TYR A 501 26.27 20.17 -6.88
C TYR A 501 27.20 20.79 -7.94
N ASP A 502 28.24 21.49 -7.50
CA ASP A 502 29.33 21.94 -8.37
C ASP A 502 30.21 20.75 -8.80
N ASP A 503 31.11 20.94 -9.77
CA ASP A 503 32.10 19.92 -10.21
C ASP A 503 33.01 19.42 -9.06
N LYS A 504 33.05 20.16 -7.94
CA LYS A 504 33.74 19.82 -6.70
C LYS A 504 32.81 19.23 -5.61
N PHE A 505 31.59 18.85 -5.95
CA PHE A 505 30.54 18.38 -5.03
C PHE A 505 30.16 19.35 -3.90
N ASN A 506 30.38 20.65 -4.09
CA ASN A 506 29.87 21.67 -3.18
C ASN A 506 28.38 21.91 -3.44
N TYR A 507 27.57 21.94 -2.39
CA TYR A 507 26.12 22.10 -2.48
C TYR A 507 25.76 23.51 -2.97
N GLN A 508 25.17 23.62 -4.16
CA GLN A 508 24.79 24.91 -4.76
C GLN A 508 23.31 25.26 -4.57
N TRP A 509 22.42 24.26 -4.53
CA TRP A 509 21.01 24.51 -4.25
C TRP A 509 20.79 24.80 -2.78
N GLY A 510 19.85 25.69 -2.43
CA GLY A 510 19.36 25.76 -1.05
C GLY A 510 18.31 24.67 -0.80
N TRP A 511 18.25 24.12 0.42
CA TRP A 511 17.17 23.20 0.86
C TRP A 511 15.76 23.72 0.51
N ASN A 512 15.59 25.04 0.47
CA ASN A 512 14.36 25.73 0.10
C ASN A 512 13.86 25.35 -1.30
N ILE A 513 14.75 25.25 -2.30
CA ILE A 513 14.37 24.91 -3.69
C ILE A 513 13.84 23.48 -3.74
N LEU A 514 14.57 22.54 -3.13
CA LEU A 514 14.18 21.12 -3.11
C LEU A 514 12.87 20.90 -2.35
N LEU A 515 12.68 21.55 -1.20
CA LEU A 515 11.43 21.50 -0.44
C LEU A 515 10.26 22.13 -1.21
N SER A 516 10.50 23.22 -1.93
CA SER A 516 9.47 23.87 -2.77
C SER A 516 9.02 22.97 -3.92
N ILE A 517 9.95 22.28 -4.59
CA ILE A 517 9.66 21.30 -5.63
C ILE A 517 8.87 20.14 -5.02
N PHE A 518 9.30 19.63 -3.87
CA PHE A 518 8.64 18.52 -3.19
C PHE A 518 7.18 18.82 -2.81
N PHE A 519 6.95 19.88 -2.01
CA PHE A 519 5.60 20.22 -1.56
C PHE A 519 4.74 20.75 -2.70
N GLY A 520 5.31 21.57 -3.59
CA GLY A 520 4.62 22.10 -4.76
C GLY A 520 4.12 20.98 -5.68
N LEU A 521 4.91 19.92 -5.87
CA LEU A 521 4.56 18.81 -6.73
C LEU A 521 3.53 17.86 -6.11
N ILE A 522 3.61 17.61 -4.80
CA ILE A 522 2.58 16.84 -4.10
C ILE A 522 1.23 17.54 -4.19
N VAL A 523 1.18 18.86 -3.94
CA VAL A 523 -0.07 19.63 -4.01
C VAL A 523 -0.60 19.70 -5.44
N SER A 524 0.26 19.99 -6.43
CA SER A 524 -0.16 20.09 -7.82
C SER A 524 -0.61 18.74 -8.40
N SER A 525 0.06 17.64 -8.06
CA SER A 525 -0.33 16.29 -8.50
C SER A 525 -1.69 15.88 -7.93
N ILE A 526 -1.96 16.16 -6.64
CA ILE A 526 -3.28 15.92 -6.04
C ILE A 526 -4.36 16.74 -6.77
N MET A 527 -4.11 18.02 -7.02
CA MET A 527 -5.07 18.89 -7.70
C MET A 527 -5.34 18.43 -9.14
N LEU A 528 -4.29 18.13 -9.90
CA LEU A 528 -4.39 17.62 -11.27
C LEU A 528 -5.23 16.33 -11.34
N ILE A 529 -4.96 15.39 -10.42
CA ILE A 529 -5.68 14.12 -10.38
C ILE A 529 -7.13 14.32 -9.98
N LEU A 530 -7.41 15.16 -8.98
CA LEU A 530 -8.79 15.45 -8.56
C LEU A 530 -9.58 16.12 -9.69
N LEU A 531 -9.00 17.12 -10.35
CA LEU A 531 -9.63 17.80 -11.49
C LEU A 531 -9.92 16.83 -12.63
N ASN A 532 -8.90 16.09 -13.09
CA ASN A 532 -9.07 15.11 -14.17
C ASN A 532 -10.10 14.03 -13.79
N SER A 533 -10.05 13.55 -12.55
CA SER A 533 -10.98 12.52 -12.07
C SER A 533 -12.42 13.01 -11.98
N ILE A 534 -12.65 14.26 -11.59
CA ILE A 534 -13.99 14.85 -11.54
C ILE A 534 -14.56 15.01 -12.96
N LEU A 535 -13.75 15.40 -13.94
CA LEU A 535 -14.16 15.54 -15.34
C LEU A 535 -14.67 14.20 -15.91
N TRP A 536 -13.90 13.13 -15.70
CA TRP A 536 -14.22 11.84 -16.30
C TRP A 536 -15.22 11.01 -15.49
N ALA A 537 -15.21 11.10 -14.15
CA ALA A 537 -15.99 10.24 -13.25
C ALA A 537 -16.74 10.99 -12.13
N PRO A 538 -17.57 12.00 -12.42
CA PRO A 538 -18.10 12.92 -11.41
C PRO A 538 -18.88 12.21 -10.28
N ARG A 539 -19.70 11.20 -10.60
CA ARG A 539 -20.50 10.47 -9.59
C ARG A 539 -19.65 9.60 -8.67
N SER A 540 -18.69 8.85 -9.21
CA SER A 540 -17.81 7.96 -8.42
C SER A 540 -16.89 8.77 -7.52
N VAL A 541 -16.30 9.84 -8.06
CA VAL A 541 -15.30 10.67 -7.37
C VAL A 541 -15.93 11.53 -6.30
N LYS A 542 -17.08 12.16 -6.58
CA LYS A 542 -17.87 12.86 -5.57
C LYS A 542 -18.24 11.92 -4.41
N GLY A 543 -18.55 10.66 -4.70
CA GLY A 543 -18.81 9.63 -3.69
C GLY A 543 -17.60 9.29 -2.81
N ILE A 544 -16.39 9.27 -3.37
CA ILE A 544 -15.13 9.05 -2.64
C ILE A 544 -14.81 10.28 -1.77
N ILE A 545 -14.86 11.49 -2.35
CA ILE A 545 -14.55 12.76 -1.68
C ILE A 545 -15.50 13.00 -0.49
N LEU A 546 -16.80 12.79 -0.66
CA LEU A 546 -17.80 12.98 0.41
C LEU A 546 -17.67 12.01 1.58
N ARG A 547 -16.93 10.91 1.40
CA ARG A 547 -16.68 9.89 2.43
C ARG A 547 -15.34 10.08 3.16
N LEU A 548 -14.50 11.04 2.75
CA LEU A 548 -13.31 11.40 3.51
C LEU A 548 -13.73 11.97 4.88
N PRO A 549 -13.09 11.58 6.00
CA PRO A 549 -13.60 11.86 7.35
C PRO A 549 -13.80 13.36 7.65
N ILE A 550 -12.88 14.20 7.16
CA ILE A 550 -12.94 15.66 7.34
C ILE A 550 -14.10 16.25 6.52
N ILE A 551 -14.18 15.89 5.24
CA ILE A 551 -15.20 16.39 4.31
C ILE A 551 -16.59 15.88 4.73
N HIS A 552 -16.68 14.64 5.18
CA HIS A 552 -17.91 14.04 5.68
C HIS A 552 -18.41 14.79 6.92
N ARG A 553 -17.54 15.13 7.89
CA ARG A 553 -17.93 15.95 9.05
C ARG A 553 -18.44 17.33 8.63
N ILE A 554 -17.74 17.99 7.70
CA ILE A 554 -18.15 19.32 7.19
C ILE A 554 -19.48 19.22 6.45
N TRP A 555 -19.64 18.21 5.59
CA TRP A 555 -20.85 17.98 4.80
C TRP A 555 -22.04 17.59 5.67
N MET A 556 -21.86 16.73 6.68
CA MET A 556 -22.88 16.38 7.66
C MET A 556 -23.29 17.60 8.48
N LYS A 557 -22.34 18.42 8.96
CA LYS A 557 -22.66 19.70 9.62
C LYS A 557 -23.43 20.65 8.70
N LYS A 558 -23.07 20.73 7.42
CA LYS A 558 -23.80 21.54 6.42
C LYS A 558 -25.19 20.98 6.15
N GLN A 559 -25.34 19.66 6.07
CA GLN A 559 -26.64 19.00 5.92
C GLN A 559 -27.50 19.16 7.16
N GLU A 560 -26.95 19.06 8.36
CA GLU A 560 -27.65 19.33 9.62
C GLU A 560 -28.10 20.78 9.69
N LYS A 561 -27.23 21.74 9.34
CA LYS A 561 -27.63 23.15 9.19
C LYS A 561 -28.76 23.30 8.16
N ALA A 562 -28.62 22.71 6.98
CA ALA A 562 -29.67 22.75 5.95
C ALA A 562 -30.95 22.00 6.32
N ARG A 563 -30.87 20.98 7.19
CA ARG A 563 -32.04 20.29 7.76
C ARG A 563 -32.71 21.15 8.83
N LYS A 564 -31.95 21.87 9.66
CA LYS A 564 -32.47 22.84 10.63
C LYS A 564 -33.15 24.02 9.93
N ILE A 565 -32.52 24.58 8.90
CA ILE A 565 -33.10 25.67 8.07
C ILE A 565 -34.36 25.19 7.33
N ARG A 566 -34.37 23.95 6.82
CA ARG A 566 -35.58 23.38 6.24
C ARG A 566 -36.67 23.18 7.30
N LYS A 567 -36.33 22.65 8.47
CA LYS A 567 -37.29 22.50 9.57
C LYS A 567 -37.88 23.82 10.04
N SER A 568 -37.06 24.86 10.23
CA SER A 568 -37.57 26.18 10.62
C SER A 568 -38.47 26.78 9.53
N LYS A 569 -38.11 26.61 8.26
CA LYS A 569 -38.96 27.04 7.14
C LYS A 569 -40.29 26.28 7.08
N PHE A 570 -40.27 24.97 7.37
CA PHE A 570 -41.49 24.17 7.46
C PHE A 570 -42.32 24.51 8.71
N GLU A 571 -41.70 24.85 9.85
CA GLU A 571 -42.40 25.35 11.05
C GLU A 571 -43.04 26.72 10.78
N ASP A 572 -42.34 27.64 10.11
CA ASP A 572 -42.90 28.94 9.69
C ASP A 572 -44.05 28.77 8.68
N ASP A 573 -43.95 27.80 7.75
CA ASP A 573 -45.03 27.47 6.82
C ASP A 573 -46.26 26.85 7.54
N PHE A 574 -46.07 26.14 8.67
CA PHE A 574 -47.18 25.66 9.51
C PHE A 574 -47.80 26.78 10.37
N ILE A 575 -47.00 27.75 10.82
CA ILE A 575 -47.50 28.92 11.57
C ILE A 575 -48.25 29.89 10.62
N ASN A 576 -47.87 29.94 9.35
CA ASN A 576 -48.54 30.76 8.32
C ASN A 576 -49.72 30.06 7.63
N LEU A 577 -49.96 28.77 7.90
CA LEU A 577 -51.27 28.17 7.67
C LEU A 577 -52.17 28.61 8.83
N THR A 578 -52.70 29.82 8.74
CA THR A 578 -53.90 30.18 9.50
C THR A 578 -54.92 29.07 9.30
N GLU A 579 -55.49 28.57 10.39
CA GLU A 579 -56.64 27.66 10.34
C GLU A 579 -57.61 28.18 9.27
N PRO A 580 -58.14 27.32 8.39
CA PRO A 580 -59.21 27.76 7.52
C PRO A 580 -60.32 28.26 8.44
N THR A 581 -60.56 29.57 8.44
CA THR A 581 -61.67 30.18 9.17
C THR A 581 -62.92 29.43 8.75
N ASP A 582 -63.54 28.73 9.71
CA ASP A 582 -64.74 27.95 9.46
C ASP A 582 -65.82 28.93 8.98
N PRO A 583 -66.33 28.83 7.73
CA PRO A 583 -67.29 29.80 7.20
C PRO A 583 -68.55 29.93 8.06
N TYR A 584 -68.82 28.91 8.88
CA TYR A 584 -69.92 28.91 9.84
C TYR A 584 -69.65 29.77 11.08
N GLN A 585 -68.40 29.91 11.54
CA GLN A 585 -68.07 30.76 12.69
C GLN A 585 -68.25 32.24 12.35
N GLU A 586 -67.81 32.70 11.18
CA GLU A 586 -68.04 34.07 10.74
C GLU A 586 -69.53 34.37 10.51
N MET A 587 -70.31 33.41 10.00
CA MET A 587 -71.76 33.57 9.90
C MET A 587 -72.44 33.64 11.27
N TRP A 588 -72.00 32.82 12.23
CA TRP A 588 -72.56 32.79 13.59
C TRP A 588 -72.27 34.08 14.36
N GLU A 589 -71.05 34.60 14.28
CA GLU A 589 -70.70 35.88 14.89
C GLU A 589 -71.47 37.05 14.25
N ARG A 590 -71.73 36.99 12.94
CA ARG A 590 -72.51 38.00 12.23
C ARG A 590 -74.00 37.93 12.61
N GLU A 591 -74.54 36.73 12.79
CA GLU A 591 -75.90 36.52 13.31
C GLU A 591 -76.03 36.95 14.77
N GLU A 592 -75.06 36.66 15.64
CA GLU A 592 -75.08 37.12 17.05
C GLU A 592 -75.04 38.65 17.16
N VAL A 593 -74.28 39.32 16.31
CA VAL A 593 -74.23 40.79 16.25
C VAL A 593 -75.57 41.36 15.75
N LEU A 594 -76.19 40.72 14.75
CA LEU A 594 -77.52 41.11 14.26
C LEU A 594 -78.62 40.88 15.31
N VAL A 595 -78.59 39.75 16.00
CA VAL A 595 -79.54 39.39 17.07
C VAL A 595 -79.38 40.34 18.27
N LYS A 596 -78.16 40.66 18.70
CA LYS A 596 -77.93 41.68 19.75
C LYS A 596 -78.46 43.06 19.36
N SER A 597 -78.36 43.44 18.08
CA SER A 597 -78.89 44.72 17.60
C SER A 597 -80.42 44.76 17.53
N HIS A 598 -81.08 43.61 17.33
CA HIS A 598 -82.54 43.49 17.32
C HIS A 598 -83.16 43.37 18.72
N ILE A 599 -82.46 42.74 19.68
CA ILE A 599 -82.95 42.56 21.05
C ILE A 599 -83.01 43.89 21.83
N THR A 600 -82.23 44.91 21.45
CA THR A 600 -82.32 46.25 22.05
C THR A 600 -83.61 47.02 21.70
N ASN A 601 -84.44 46.54 20.78
CA ASN A 601 -85.60 47.29 20.25
C ASN A 601 -86.97 46.60 20.42
N LEU A 602 -87.13 45.63 21.33
CA LEU A 602 -88.43 44.98 21.53
C LEU A 602 -88.86 45.00 23.00
N GLU A 603 -89.83 45.88 23.29
CA GLU A 603 -90.66 45.85 24.50
C GLU A 603 -91.47 44.53 24.51
N ILE A 604 -91.40 43.80 25.62
CA ILE A 604 -92.07 42.52 25.81
C ILE A 604 -93.40 42.76 26.54
N ASP A 605 -94.52 42.55 25.84
CA ASP A 605 -95.85 42.40 26.44
C ASP A 605 -96.05 40.93 26.83
N VAL A 606 -96.41 40.67 28.09
CA VAL A 606 -96.39 39.33 28.70
C VAL A 606 -97.80 38.75 28.73
N GLY A 607 -98.01 37.61 28.07
CA GLY A 607 -99.21 36.78 28.19
C GLY A 607 -98.81 35.31 28.43
N PRO A 608 -99.50 34.56 29.32
CA PRO A 608 -98.88 33.42 30.00
C PRO A 608 -99.24 32.04 29.43
N SER A 609 -98.42 31.07 29.84
CA SER A 609 -98.76 29.70 30.27
C SER A 609 -98.90 28.57 29.25
N GLY A 610 -98.38 27.42 29.67
CA GLY A 610 -98.58 26.07 29.12
C GLY A 610 -97.26 25.44 28.70
N GLU A 611 -96.58 24.60 29.49
CA GLU A 611 -96.86 23.15 29.65
C GLU A 611 -96.97 22.49 28.26
N GLU A 612 -96.10 21.57 27.82
CA GLU A 612 -95.78 20.30 28.45
C GLU A 612 -94.64 19.57 27.69
N GLU A 613 -93.99 18.69 28.43
CA GLU A 613 -93.25 17.46 28.10
C GLU A 613 -93.23 16.92 26.65
N ILE A 614 -92.12 16.26 26.27
CA ILE A 614 -92.03 14.79 26.02
C ILE A 614 -90.75 14.44 25.23
N TYR A 615 -90.14 13.34 25.67
CA TYR A 615 -88.94 12.63 25.23
C TYR A 615 -88.93 12.13 23.76
N VAL A 616 -87.74 11.69 23.27
CA VAL A 616 -87.42 10.29 22.85
C VAL A 616 -86.41 10.16 21.69
N LEU A 617 -85.34 9.41 22.00
CA LEU A 617 -84.48 8.45 21.24
C LEU A 617 -83.78 8.77 19.89
N LYS A 618 -82.45 8.64 19.97
CA LYS A 618 -81.52 7.81 19.17
C LYS A 618 -81.82 7.53 17.68
N GLY A 619 -80.88 7.98 16.86
CA GLY A 619 -80.32 7.27 15.71
C GLY A 619 -78.80 7.37 15.77
#